data_AF-X6KXP4-F1
#
_entry.id   AF-X6KXP4-F1
#
_cell.length_a   1.000
_cell.length_b   1.000
_cell.length_c   1.000
_cell.angle_alpha   90.00
_cell.angle_beta   90.00
_cell.angle_gamma   90.00
#
_symmetry.space_group_name_H-M   'P 1'
#
loop_
_entity.id
_entity.type
_entity.pdbx_description
1 polymer ?
#
loop_
_entity_poly.entity_id
_entity_poly.type
_entity_poly.pdbx_seq_one_letter_code
_entity_poly.pdbx_strand_id
1 'polypeptide(L)'
;MKLTLAALASTLCLALPAMASAEAFGCKDPAPVFAAAGASTFDLPKLAQTVGNAELDGRSLRPVAQQVRTDFPEASEADVADIMITAFCTYLNDDAPASHRSQSNIRNFEREVYGAVFGGAAPESYQCHDWLCGD
;
A
#
# COMPACT_ATOMS: atom_id res chain seq x y z
N MET A 1 27.29 -14.60 61.90
CA MET A 1 26.28 -13.52 61.71
C MET A 1 27.04 -12.22 61.61
N LYS A 2 26.92 -11.32 60.62
CA LYS A 2 26.15 -11.19 59.38
C LYS A 2 27.03 -10.34 58.45
N LEU A 3 27.19 -10.75 57.20
CA LEU A 3 27.72 -9.91 56.13
C LEU A 3 26.60 -8.97 55.68
N THR A 4 26.83 -7.66 55.71
CA THR A 4 25.93 -6.65 55.10
C THR A 4 26.69 -5.95 53.99
N LEU A 5 26.40 -6.36 52.76
CA LEU A 5 26.77 -5.70 51.53
C LEU A 5 25.60 -5.87 50.59
N ALA A 6 24.91 -4.77 50.29
CA ALA A 6 24.16 -4.60 49.05
C ALA A 6 23.82 -3.12 48.91
N ALA A 7 24.71 -2.39 48.25
CA ALA A 7 24.38 -1.13 47.61
C ALA A 7 23.35 -1.43 46.51
N LEU A 8 22.13 -0.95 46.68
CA LEU A 8 21.10 -0.93 45.65
C LEU A 8 21.49 0.14 44.63
N ALA A 9 22.28 -0.24 43.63
CA ALA A 9 22.47 0.55 42.43
C ALA A 9 21.16 0.50 41.62
N SER A 10 20.34 1.53 41.75
CA SER A 10 19.18 1.75 40.89
C SER A 10 19.66 2.07 39.48
N THR A 11 19.79 1.04 38.64
CA THR A 11 19.95 1.23 37.19
C THR A 11 18.66 1.85 36.65
N LEU A 12 18.71 3.17 36.39
CA LEU A 12 17.81 3.81 35.45
C LEU A 12 18.03 3.12 34.09
N CYS A 13 17.23 2.10 33.79
CA CYS A 13 17.02 1.68 32.41
C CYS A 13 16.33 2.86 31.72
N LEU A 14 17.13 3.71 31.07
CA LEU A 14 16.65 4.59 30.01
C LEU A 14 15.94 3.69 29.00
N ALA A 15 14.62 3.65 29.09
CA ALA A 15 13.77 3.08 28.06
C ALA A 15 14.01 3.92 26.80
N LEU A 16 14.96 3.49 25.99
CA LEU A 16 15.06 3.92 24.61
C LEU A 16 13.67 3.64 24.00
N PRO A 17 13.00 4.63 23.39
CA PRO A 17 11.84 4.32 22.60
C PRO A 17 12.34 3.34 21.54
N ALA A 18 11.85 2.09 21.60
CA ALA A 18 11.99 1.19 20.49
C ALA A 18 11.31 1.90 19.33
N MET A 19 12.12 2.51 18.45
CA MET A 19 11.65 2.92 17.14
C MET A 19 11.28 1.62 16.46
N ALA A 20 10.03 1.20 16.63
CA ALA A 20 9.39 0.20 15.80
C ALA A 20 9.51 0.77 14.39
N SER A 21 10.54 0.33 13.68
CA SER A 21 10.70 0.62 12.26
C SER A 21 9.52 -0.09 11.62
N ALA A 22 8.54 0.69 11.13
CA ALA A 22 7.46 0.13 10.34
C ALA A 22 8.12 -0.56 9.14
N GLU A 23 8.11 -1.89 9.11
CA GLU A 23 8.69 -2.66 8.01
C GLU A 23 7.99 -2.24 6.72
N ALA A 24 8.76 -2.06 5.65
CA ALA A 24 8.21 -1.73 4.35
C ALA A 24 7.31 -2.86 3.86
N PHE A 25 6.16 -2.51 3.27
CA PHE A 25 5.28 -3.48 2.62
C PHE A 25 5.97 -4.03 1.37
N GLY A 26 5.86 -5.34 1.12
CA GLY A 26 6.55 -5.98 0.00
C GLY A 26 5.89 -5.78 -1.36
N CYS A 27 5.76 -4.54 -1.87
CA CYS A 27 4.94 -4.13 -3.03
C CYS A 27 4.89 -5.12 -4.23
N LYS A 28 3.71 -5.33 -4.85
CA LYS A 28 3.53 -6.29 -5.96
C LYS A 28 4.22 -5.71 -7.19
N ASP A 29 4.83 -6.57 -7.99
CA ASP A 29 5.28 -6.13 -9.31
C ASP A 29 4.07 -5.80 -10.21
N PRO A 30 4.13 -4.69 -10.96
CA PRO A 30 3.12 -4.37 -11.96
C PRO A 30 2.91 -5.52 -12.95
N ALA A 31 1.67 -5.72 -13.38
CA ALA A 31 1.35 -6.68 -14.44
C ALA A 31 2.15 -6.38 -15.72
N PRO A 32 2.45 -7.39 -16.57
CA PRO A 32 3.27 -7.21 -17.77
C PRO A 32 2.78 -6.11 -18.71
N VAL A 33 1.48 -5.82 -18.75
CA VAL A 33 0.93 -4.68 -19.51
C VAL A 33 1.52 -3.33 -19.10
N PHE A 34 1.90 -3.17 -17.83
CA PHE A 34 2.56 -1.97 -17.30
C PHE A 34 4.09 -2.11 -17.21
N ALA A 35 4.65 -3.30 -17.49
CA ALA A 35 6.08 -3.58 -17.37
C ALA A 35 6.78 -3.88 -18.72
N ALA A 36 6.02 -4.21 -19.78
CA ALA A 36 6.58 -4.55 -21.08
C ALA A 36 7.18 -3.33 -21.79
N ALA A 37 8.20 -3.56 -22.63
CA ALA A 37 8.84 -2.55 -23.47
C ALA A 37 7.81 -1.93 -24.45
N GLY A 38 7.17 -0.86 -24.01
CA GLY A 38 5.97 -0.24 -24.56
C GLY A 38 5.27 0.64 -23.50
N ALA A 39 5.40 0.25 -22.23
CA ALA A 39 5.08 1.03 -21.03
C ALA A 39 6.14 2.10 -20.68
N SER A 40 6.90 2.61 -21.65
CA SER A 40 7.95 3.63 -21.42
C SER A 40 7.40 4.98 -20.90
N THR A 41 6.07 5.12 -20.84
CA THR A 41 5.34 6.26 -20.28
C THR A 41 4.70 5.95 -18.93
N PHE A 42 4.67 4.69 -18.48
CA PHE A 42 4.06 4.34 -17.21
C PHE A 42 4.96 4.79 -16.06
N ASP A 43 4.49 5.80 -15.32
CA ASP A 43 5.19 6.39 -14.19
C ASP A 43 4.53 5.93 -12.88
N LEU A 44 4.99 4.80 -12.36
CA LEU A 44 4.49 4.23 -11.11
C LEU A 44 4.64 5.21 -9.93
N PRO A 45 5.79 5.91 -9.73
CA PRO A 45 5.91 6.94 -8.70
C PRO A 45 4.86 8.05 -8.83
N LYS A 46 4.56 8.53 -10.04
CA LYS A 46 3.51 9.52 -10.26
C LYS A 46 2.12 8.98 -9.94
N LEU A 47 1.83 7.73 -10.32
CA LEU A 47 0.57 7.10 -9.95
C LEU A 47 0.46 6.95 -8.43
N ALA A 48 1.54 6.55 -7.75
CA ALA A 48 1.62 6.41 -6.30
C ALA A 48 1.27 7.72 -5.58
N GLN A 49 1.89 8.82 -6.01
CA GLN A 49 1.56 10.17 -5.52
C GLN A 49 0.11 10.56 -5.82
N THR A 50 -0.40 10.21 -7.00
CA THR A 50 -1.79 10.53 -7.38
C THR A 50 -2.80 9.79 -6.52
N VAL A 51 -2.64 8.48 -6.31
CA VAL A 51 -3.56 7.68 -5.50
C VAL A 51 -3.39 7.93 -4.00
N GLY A 52 -2.16 8.18 -3.54
CA GLY A 52 -1.83 8.42 -2.14
C GLY A 52 -2.31 9.78 -1.61
N ASN A 53 -2.40 10.79 -2.48
CA ASN A 53 -2.92 12.11 -2.16
C ASN A 53 -4.41 12.29 -2.49
N ALA A 54 -5.04 11.31 -3.16
CA ALA A 54 -6.48 11.33 -3.36
C ALA A 54 -7.22 11.16 -2.04
N GLU A 55 -8.45 11.67 -1.96
CA GLU A 55 -9.38 11.19 -0.94
C GLU A 55 -9.57 9.68 -1.20
N LEU A 56 -9.24 8.84 -0.23
CA LEU A 56 -9.25 7.38 -0.36
C LEU A 56 -10.70 6.86 -0.33
N ASP A 57 -11.48 7.29 -1.32
CA ASP A 57 -12.86 6.92 -1.56
C ASP A 57 -13.07 6.61 -3.06
N GLY A 58 -14.03 5.74 -3.37
CA GLY A 58 -14.24 5.25 -4.73
C GLY A 58 -14.69 6.32 -5.73
N ARG A 59 -15.22 7.47 -5.29
CA ARG A 59 -15.58 8.58 -6.19
C ARG A 59 -14.34 9.32 -6.66
N SER A 60 -13.40 9.57 -5.76
CA SER A 60 -12.14 10.24 -6.03
C SER A 60 -11.16 9.36 -6.80
N LEU A 61 -11.23 8.04 -6.61
CA LEU A 61 -10.39 7.07 -7.34
C LEU A 61 -10.91 6.73 -8.74
N ARG A 62 -12.20 6.93 -9.03
CA ARG A 62 -12.79 6.61 -10.34
C ARG A 62 -12.16 7.38 -11.51
N PRO A 63 -11.91 8.70 -11.44
CA PRO A 63 -11.18 9.41 -12.48
C PRO A 63 -9.77 8.86 -12.72
N VAL A 64 -9.08 8.43 -11.65
CA VAL A 64 -7.75 7.83 -11.75
C VAL A 64 -7.81 6.49 -12.50
N ALA A 65 -8.75 5.62 -12.11
CA ALA A 65 -8.98 4.35 -12.81
C ALA A 65 -9.33 4.53 -14.29
N GLN A 66 -10.15 5.54 -14.62
CA GLN A 66 -10.50 5.89 -16.00
C GLN A 66 -9.29 6.38 -16.80
N GLN A 67 -8.41 7.18 -16.18
CA GLN A 67 -7.20 7.64 -16.82
C GLN A 67 -6.26 6.46 -17.14
N VAL A 68 -6.04 5.54 -16.18
CA VAL A 68 -5.21 4.34 -16.41
C VAL A 68 -5.77 3.51 -17.56
N ARG A 69 -7.09 3.30 -17.65
CA ARG A 69 -7.73 2.58 -18.77
C ARG A 69 -7.57 3.29 -20.12
N THR A 70 -7.54 4.62 -20.10
CA THR A 70 -7.37 5.42 -21.32
C THR A 70 -5.94 5.33 -21.82
N ASP A 71 -4.97 5.35 -20.90
CA ASP A 71 -3.55 5.31 -21.21
C ASP A 71 -3.08 3.89 -21.60
N PHE A 72 -3.75 2.85 -21.06
CA PHE A 72 -3.45 1.43 -21.29
C PHE A 72 -4.72 0.68 -21.67
N PRO A 73 -5.24 0.87 -22.90
CA PRO A 73 -6.52 0.26 -23.33
C PRO A 73 -6.49 -1.27 -23.40
N GLU A 74 -5.30 -1.87 -23.44
CA GLU A 74 -5.07 -3.31 -23.39
C GLU A 74 -5.06 -3.89 -21.96
N ALA A 75 -5.02 -3.04 -20.93
CA ALA A 75 -5.11 -3.46 -19.54
C ALA A 75 -6.55 -3.89 -19.20
N SER A 76 -6.71 -5.06 -18.60
CA SER A 76 -8.00 -5.50 -18.07
C SER A 76 -8.39 -4.68 -16.83
N GLU A 77 -9.66 -4.76 -16.42
CA GLU A 77 -10.09 -4.13 -15.17
C GLU A 77 -9.31 -4.67 -13.96
N ALA A 78 -8.93 -5.96 -13.99
CA ALA A 78 -8.11 -6.56 -12.95
C ALA A 78 -6.70 -5.95 -12.92
N ASP A 79 -6.08 -5.76 -14.09
CA ASP A 79 -4.77 -5.11 -14.20
C ASP A 79 -4.82 -3.68 -13.64
N VAL A 80 -5.89 -2.94 -13.93
CA VAL A 80 -6.10 -1.56 -13.43
C VAL A 80 -6.26 -1.53 -11.91
N ALA A 81 -7.02 -2.46 -11.33
CA ALA A 81 -7.14 -2.57 -9.88
C ALA A 81 -5.77 -2.87 -9.24
N ASP A 82 -5.08 -3.88 -9.75
CA ASP A 82 -3.77 -4.32 -9.27
C ASP A 82 -2.74 -3.18 -9.29
N ILE A 83 -2.69 -2.40 -10.37
CA ILE A 83 -1.69 -1.34 -10.49
C ILE A 83 -2.00 -0.15 -9.57
N MET A 84 -3.27 0.16 -9.34
CA MET A 84 -3.66 1.20 -8.38
C MET A 84 -3.33 0.78 -6.95
N ILE A 85 -3.57 -0.49 -6.59
CA ILE A 85 -3.22 -1.05 -5.27
C ILE A 85 -1.70 -1.09 -5.09
N THR A 86 -0.97 -1.49 -6.13
CA THR A 86 0.50 -1.46 -6.16
C THR A 86 1.04 -0.04 -5.95
N ALA A 87 0.49 0.95 -6.66
CA ALA A 87 0.88 2.34 -6.52
C ALA A 87 0.62 2.88 -5.10
N PHE A 88 -0.50 2.51 -4.47
CA PHE A 88 -0.77 2.91 -3.10
C PHE A 88 0.20 2.26 -2.10
N CYS A 89 0.57 1.00 -2.31
CA CYS A 89 1.63 0.35 -1.54
C CYS A 89 2.96 1.11 -1.65
N THR A 90 3.35 1.50 -2.87
CA THR A 90 4.56 2.32 -3.11
C THR A 90 4.48 3.63 -2.33
N TYR A 91 3.36 4.35 -2.40
CA TYR A 91 3.14 5.57 -1.63
C TYR A 91 3.27 5.33 -0.12
N LEU A 92 2.70 4.24 0.40
CA LEU A 92 2.80 3.90 1.82
C LEU A 92 4.25 3.71 2.27
N ASN A 93 5.09 3.10 1.42
CA ASN A 93 6.49 2.86 1.73
C ASN A 93 7.37 4.10 1.60
N ASP A 94 7.12 4.93 0.59
CA ASP A 94 8.03 6.01 0.20
C ASP A 94 7.66 7.34 0.86
N ASP A 95 6.37 7.65 0.95
CA ASP A 95 5.89 9.01 1.25
C ASP A 95 4.96 9.10 2.47
N ALA A 96 4.22 8.03 2.79
CA ALA A 96 3.25 8.08 3.87
C ALA A 96 3.93 8.03 5.27
N PRO A 97 3.38 8.75 6.27
CA PRO A 97 3.80 8.61 7.66
C PRO A 97 3.68 7.15 8.13
N ALA A 98 4.60 6.70 8.99
CA ALA A 98 4.60 5.33 9.49
C ALA A 98 3.28 4.93 10.17
N SER A 99 2.57 5.88 10.80
CA SER A 99 1.25 5.66 11.41
C SER A 99 0.14 5.31 10.39
N HIS A 100 0.36 5.62 9.10
CA HIS A 100 -0.58 5.31 8.02
C HIS A 100 -0.25 3.96 7.36
N ARG A 101 0.89 3.34 7.70
CA ARG A 101 1.32 2.03 7.20
C ARG A 101 0.64 0.93 7.99
N SER A 102 -0.62 0.65 7.67
CA SER A 102 -1.40 -0.42 8.30
C SER A 102 -2.16 -1.26 7.29
N GLN A 103 -2.34 -2.56 7.59
CA GLN A 103 -3.17 -3.45 6.78
C GLN A 103 -4.61 -2.96 6.67
N SER A 104 -5.13 -2.25 7.68
CA SER A 104 -6.47 -1.66 7.62
C SER A 104 -6.58 -0.58 6.56
N ASN A 105 -5.54 0.26 6.38
CA ASN A 105 -5.55 1.30 5.35
C ASN A 105 -5.45 0.70 3.95
N ILE A 106 -4.65 -0.35 3.79
CA ILE A 106 -4.54 -1.09 2.54
C ILE A 106 -5.89 -1.72 2.16
N ARG A 107 -6.52 -2.47 3.07
CA ARG A 107 -7.84 -3.09 2.84
C ARG A 107 -8.94 -2.05 2.57
N ASN A 108 -8.89 -0.90 3.24
CA ASN A 108 -9.82 0.18 2.97
C ASN A 108 -9.64 0.69 1.54
N PHE A 109 -8.41 1.03 1.16
CA PHE A 109 -8.09 1.50 -0.19
C PHE A 109 -8.49 0.48 -1.27
N GLU A 110 -8.21 -0.79 -1.04
CA GLU A 110 -8.56 -1.90 -1.92
C GLU A 110 -10.07 -1.93 -2.22
N ARG A 111 -10.94 -1.84 -1.20
CA ARG A 111 -12.40 -1.78 -1.42
C ARG A 111 -12.83 -0.57 -2.24
N GLU A 112 -12.19 0.57 -2.04
CA GLU A 112 -12.51 1.79 -2.78
C GLU A 112 -12.04 1.70 -4.24
N VAL A 113 -10.89 1.04 -4.49
CA VAL A 113 -10.42 0.69 -5.84
C VAL A 113 -11.42 -0.25 -6.53
N TYR A 114 -11.95 -1.26 -5.83
CA TYR A 114 -12.98 -2.13 -6.41
C TYR A 114 -14.23 -1.36 -6.79
N GLY A 115 -14.70 -0.45 -5.91
CA GLY A 115 -15.81 0.45 -6.22
C GLY A 115 -15.54 1.38 -7.41
N ALA A 116 -14.29 1.82 -7.58
CA ALA A 116 -13.86 2.68 -8.67
C ALA A 116 -13.72 1.94 -10.01
N VAL A 117 -13.19 0.72 -9.97
CA VAL A 117 -12.81 -0.09 -11.14
C VAL A 117 -13.98 -0.98 -11.58
N PHE A 118 -14.50 -1.84 -10.69
CA PHE A 118 -15.55 -2.80 -11.03
C PHE A 118 -16.96 -2.24 -10.85
N GLY A 119 -17.09 -1.04 -10.28
CA GLY A 119 -18.39 -0.43 -9.94
C GLY A 119 -19.05 -1.07 -8.71
N GLY A 120 -18.31 -1.83 -7.91
CA GLY A 120 -18.82 -2.56 -6.76
C GLY A 120 -17.76 -3.45 -6.12
N ALA A 121 -18.17 -4.60 -5.58
CA ALA A 121 -17.21 -5.61 -5.12
C ALA A 121 -16.42 -6.19 -6.30
N ALA A 122 -15.21 -6.67 -6.04
CA ALA A 122 -14.44 -7.41 -7.04
C ALA A 122 -15.21 -8.67 -7.49
N PRO A 123 -15.19 -9.02 -8.78
CA PRO A 123 -15.82 -10.24 -9.28
C PRO A 123 -15.12 -11.48 -8.70
N GLU A 124 -15.83 -12.60 -8.57
CA GLU A 124 -15.25 -13.86 -8.05
C GLU A 124 -14.04 -14.37 -8.86
N SER A 125 -13.95 -13.97 -10.13
CA SER A 125 -12.84 -14.27 -11.02
C SER A 125 -11.59 -13.43 -10.75
N TYR A 126 -11.69 -12.35 -9.97
CA TYR A 126 -10.55 -11.53 -9.58
C TYR A 126 -9.76 -12.29 -8.51
N GLN A 127 -8.60 -12.83 -8.91
CA GLN A 127 -7.74 -13.51 -7.96
C GLN A 127 -7.01 -12.47 -7.12
N CYS A 128 -7.34 -12.43 -5.83
CA CYS A 128 -6.53 -11.69 -4.87
C CYS A 128 -5.16 -12.38 -4.78
N HIS A 129 -4.09 -11.67 -5.13
CA HIS A 129 -2.74 -12.22 -5.17
C HIS A 129 -1.96 -11.81 -3.90
N ASP A 130 -2.13 -12.58 -2.82
CA ASP A 130 -1.41 -12.52 -1.52
C ASP A 130 -1.19 -11.11 -0.91
N TRP A 131 -0.49 -11.06 0.23
CA TRP A 131 0.04 -9.97 1.09
C TRP A 131 -0.48 -8.49 0.98
N LEU A 132 -0.82 -7.95 -0.20
CA LEU A 132 -1.62 -6.70 -0.38
C LEU A 132 -3.13 -6.92 -0.28
N CYS A 133 -3.55 -8.12 -0.64
CA CYS A 133 -4.91 -8.62 -0.79
C CYS A 133 -5.30 -9.56 0.37
N GLY A 134 -4.41 -9.69 1.37
CA GLY A 134 -4.33 -10.86 2.23
C GLY A 134 -5.57 -11.14 3.08
N ASP A 135 -5.89 -12.44 3.19
CA ASP A 135 -6.91 -13.17 3.97
C ASP A 135 -8.33 -12.62 4.05
#